data_AF-A0A1X1NGB1-F1
#
_entry.id   AF-A0A1X1NGB1-F1
#
_cell.length_a   1.000
_cell.length_b   1.000
_cell.length_c   1.000
_cell.angle_alpha   90.00
_cell.angle_beta   90.00
_cell.angle_gamma   90.00
#
_symmetry.space_group_name_H-M   'P 1'
#
loop_
_entity.id
_entity.type
_entity.pdbx_description
1 polymer ?
#
loop_
_entity_poly.entity_id
_entity_poly.type
_entity_poly.pdbx_seq_one_letter_code
_entity_poly.pdbx_strand_id
1 'polypeptide(L)' 'MCVRCHRVTTTPVLVSEVHSGSGPGFNVYGCTDCAPSFPKLPTALDLLATGWHDCADDDL' A
#
# COMPACT_ATOMS: atom_id res chain seq x y z
N MET A 1 -0.10 -7.78 15.17
CA MET A 1 0.70 -6.62 15.64
C MET A 1 0.28 -5.42 14.81
N CYS A 2 -0.15 -4.32 15.40
CA CYS A 2 -0.50 -3.09 14.70
C CYS A 2 0.75 -2.22 14.45
N VAL A 3 0.95 -1.73 13.23
CA VAL A 3 2.11 -0.89 12.87
C VAL A 3 2.13 0.48 13.60
N ARG A 4 0.97 1.01 14.01
CA ARG A 4 0.85 2.34 14.65
C ARG A 4 0.98 2.31 16.16
N CYS A 5 0.25 1.42 16.83
CA CYS A 5 0.20 1.37 18.30
C CYS A 5 0.92 0.15 18.91
N HIS A 6 1.51 -0.70 18.07
CA HIS A 6 2.30 -1.89 18.46
C HIS A 6 1.55 -2.94 19.30
N ARG A 7 0.23 -2.82 19.48
CA ARG A 7 -0.57 -3.87 20.13
C ARG A 7 -0.78 -5.06 19.22
N VAL A 8 -0.74 -6.26 19.77
CA VAL A 8 -1.22 -7.47 19.08
C VAL A 8 -2.75 -7.39 19.01
N THR A 9 -3.31 -7.73 17.86
CA THR A 9 -4.75 -7.75 17.62
C THR A 9 -5.10 -9.06 16.92
N THR A 10 -6.28 -9.58 17.22
CA THR A 10 -6.86 -10.76 16.54
C THR A 10 -7.63 -10.37 15.28
N THR A 11 -7.86 -9.08 15.06
CA THR A 11 -8.58 -8.52 13.89
C THR A 11 -7.68 -7.53 13.13
N PRO A 12 -6.62 -8.00 12.46
CA PRO A 12 -5.75 -7.13 11.67
C PRO A 12 -6.47 -6.60 10.43
N VAL A 13 -6.32 -5.30 10.16
CA VAL A 13 -6.82 -4.63 8.95
C VAL A 13 -5.63 -4.25 8.08
N LEU A 14 -5.70 -4.55 6.78
CA LEU A 14 -4.66 -4.14 5.80
C LEU A 14 -4.68 -2.63 5.64
N VAL A 15 -3.54 -1.97 5.82
CA VAL A 15 -3.44 -0.50 5.75
C VAL A 15 -2.44 -0.01 4.70
N SER A 16 -1.52 -0.87 4.25
CA SER A 16 -0.60 -0.58 3.15
C SER A 16 -0.03 -1.89 2.60
N GLU A 17 0.32 -1.88 1.32
CA GLU A 17 1.04 -2.95 0.64
C GLU A 17 2.37 -2.36 0.16
N VAL A 18 3.47 -3.02 0.50
CA VAL A 18 4.81 -2.60 0.07
C VAL A 18 5.22 -3.46 -1.10
N HIS A 19 5.37 -2.83 -2.27
CA HIS A 19 5.90 -3.49 -3.46
C HIS A 19 7.43 -3.41 -3.46
N SER A 20 8.11 -4.52 -3.74
CA SER A 20 9.56 -4.55 -3.87
C SER A 20 9.95 -4.60 -5.34
N GLY A 21 10.98 -3.85 -5.73
CA GLY A 21 11.59 -3.96 -7.05
C GLY A 21 12.43 -5.24 -7.24
N SER A 22 12.73 -5.95 -6.15
CA SER A 22 13.36 -7.27 -6.19
C SER A 22 12.90 -8.12 -5.00
N GLY A 23 12.35 -9.30 -5.27
CA GLY A 23 11.75 -10.18 -4.26
C GLY A 23 10.28 -9.87 -3.94
N PRO A 24 9.65 -10.65 -3.04
CA PRO A 24 8.24 -10.47 -2.71
C PRO A 24 8.02 -9.18 -1.92
N GLY A 25 6.95 -8.47 -2.26
CA GLY A 25 6.40 -7.42 -1.41
C GLY A 25 5.85 -7.97 -0.09
N PHE A 26 5.40 -7.07 0.78
CA PHE A 26 4.78 -7.46 2.04
C PHE A 26 3.62 -6.55 2.44
N ASN A 27 2.72 -7.11 3.24
CA ASN A 27 1.52 -6.44 3.72
C ASN A 27 1.76 -5.78 5.08
N VAL A 28 1.25 -4.56 5.25
CA VAL A 28 1.31 -3.80 6.50
C VAL A 28 -0.09 -3.77 7.13
N TYR A 29 -0.15 -4.14 8.41
CA TYR A 29 -1.42 -4.28 9.13
C TYR A 29 -1.57 -3.30 10.30
N GLY A 30 -2.79 -2.80 10.50
CA GLY A 30 -3.23 -2.03 11.66
C GLY A 30 -4.28 -2.77 12.50
N CYS A 31 -4.57 -2.29 13.71
CA CYS A 31 -5.77 -2.71 14.44
C CYS A 31 -7.00 -1.91 13.97
N THR A 32 -8.20 -2.40 14.28
CA THR A 32 -9.48 -1.77 13.93
C THR A 32 -9.59 -0.31 14.37
N ASP A 33 -9.04 0.03 15.54
CA ASP A 33 -9.11 1.40 16.08
C ASP A 33 -8.17 2.35 15.33
N CYS A 34 -7.03 1.83 14.86
CA CYS A 34 -6.04 2.63 14.15
C CYS A 34 -6.29 2.67 12.64
N ALA A 35 -6.93 1.66 12.05
CA ALA A 35 -7.13 1.54 10.62
C ALA A 35 -7.76 2.77 9.94
N PRO A 36 -8.80 3.44 10.52
CA PRO A 36 -9.43 4.61 9.90
C PRO A 36 -8.52 5.83 9.76
N SER A 37 -7.37 5.83 10.44
CA SER A 37 -6.42 6.94 10.43
C SER A 37 -5.39 6.86 9.30
N PHE A 38 -5.34 5.74 8.57
CA PHE A 38 -4.46 5.56 7.43
C PHE A 38 -5.16 6.03 6.15
N PRO A 39 -4.40 6.54 5.16
CA PRO A 39 -4.96 6.80 3.84
C PRO A 39 -5.52 5.51 3.25
N LYS A 40 -6.61 5.65 2.48
CA LYS A 40 -7.22 4.52 1.77
C LYS A 40 -6.22 3.94 0.77
N LEU A 41 -6.13 2.61 0.72
CA LEU A 41 -5.30 1.96 -0.29
C LEU A 41 -5.82 2.31 -1.69
N PRO A 42 -4.93 2.72 -2.61
CA PRO A 42 -5.31 2.91 -4.00
C PRO A 42 -5.73 1.57 -4.60
N THR A 43 -6.77 1.59 -5.40
CA THR A 43 -7.17 0.42 -6.20
C THR A 43 -6.19 0.24 -7.36
N ALA A 44 -6.20 -0.94 -7.97
CA ALA A 44 -5.42 -1.18 -9.20
C ALA A 44 -5.79 -0.16 -10.30
N LEU A 45 -7.06 0.26 -10.36
CA LEU A 45 -7.52 1.26 -11.32
C LEU A 45 -6.96 2.66 -11.01
N ASP A 46 -6.90 3.03 -9.73
CA ASP A 46 -6.27 4.29 -9.30
C ASP A 46 -4.78 4.33 -9.67
N LEU A 47 -4.07 3.20 -9.46
CA LEU A 47 -2.66 3.08 -9.81
C LEU A 47 -2.44 3.22 -11.32
N LEU A 48 -3.25 2.53 -12.13
CA LEU A 48 -3.20 2.61 -13.59
C LEU A 48 -3.46 4.03 -14.10
N ALA A 49 -4.43 4.73 -13.51
CA ALA A 49 -4.76 6.11 -13.87
C ALA A 49 -3.62 7.11 -13.53
N THR A 50 -2.79 6.79 -12.54
CA THR A 50 -1.68 7.65 -12.10
C THR A 50 -0.33 7.39 -12.78
N GLY A 51 -0.21 6.37 -13.65
CA GLY A 51 1.10 6.01 -14.18
C GLY A 51 1.11 5.04 -15.36
N TRP A 52 0.66 5.51 -16.53
CA TRP A 52 1.44 5.32 -17.76
C TRP A 52 2.19 6.63 -18.01
N HIS A 53 3.43 6.73 -17.53
CA HIS A 53 4.42 7.50 -18.28
C HIS A 53 5.05 6.50 -19.23
N ASP A 54 4.47 6.38 -20.42
CA ASP A 54 5.19 5.79 -21.55
C ASP A 54 6.53 6.52 -21.66
N CYS A 55 7.64 5.78 -21.61
CA CYS A 55 8.90 6.26 -22.13
C CYS A 55 8.75 6.41 -23.65
N ALA A 56 8.05 7.46 -24.09
CA ALA A 56 7.94 7.85 -25.48
C ALA A 56 8.16 9.36 -25.54
N ASP A 57 9.42 9.77 -25.49
CA ASP A 57 10.05 10.75 -26.40
C ASP A 57 11.52 10.97 -25.97
N ASP A 58 12.41 10.04 -26.30
CA ASP A 58 13.85 10.33 -26.47
C ASP A 58 14.30 9.55 -27.72
N ASP A 59 13.75 9.95 -28.88
CA ASP A 59 14.38 9.79 -30.20
C ASP A 59 13.63 10.68 -31.22
N LEU A 60 13.94 11.98 -31.23
CA LEU A 60 14.04 12.79 -32.47
C LEU A 60 14.90 14.05 -32.28
#